data_AF-A0A5J9SP36-F1
#
_entry.id   AF-A0A5J9SP36-F1
#
_cell.length_a   1.000
_cell.length_b   1.000
_cell.length_c   1.000
_cell.angle_alpha   90.00
_cell.angle_beta   90.00
_cell.angle_gamma   90.00
#
_symmetry.space_group_name_H-M   'P 1'
#
loop_
_entity.id
_entity.type
_entity.pdbx_description
1 polymer ?
#
loop_
_entity_poly.entity_id
_entity_poly.type
_entity_poly.pdbx_seq_one_letter_code
_entity_poly.pdbx_strand_id
1 'polypeptide(L)'
;STQNPNPTHSRSRPFRPFAPPPPPPLTQLLARRRRRQTPVRRHGAYAQPRGISSSALPYKRTPPTWVKTAAAEVEEMITKAAKKGQMPSQIGVVLRDQHGIPLVKSVTGSKILRILKAHGLAPEIPEDLYFLIKKAVAIRKHLERNRKDKDSKFRLILVESRIHRLARYYKRTKKLPPTWKYESTTASTLVA
;
A
#
# COMPACT_ATOMS: atom_id res chain seq x y z
N SER A 1 -66.08 -13.17 -69.37
CA SER A 1 -66.78 -14.16 -68.54
C SER A 1 -65.77 -15.07 -67.85
N THR A 2 -66.16 -15.61 -66.69
CA THR A 2 -65.44 -16.60 -65.85
C THR A 2 -64.52 -15.96 -64.80
N GLN A 3 -65.05 -15.62 -63.62
CA GLN A 3 -65.26 -16.44 -62.41
C GLN A 3 -63.96 -16.75 -61.62
N ASN A 4 -63.93 -16.22 -60.38
CA ASN A 4 -63.08 -16.53 -59.21
C ASN A 4 -63.25 -18.01 -58.75
N PRO A 5 -62.63 -18.56 -57.67
CA PRO A 5 -61.60 -18.08 -56.71
C PRO A 5 -60.49 -19.15 -56.41
N ASN A 6 -59.46 -18.95 -55.57
CA ASN A 6 -59.39 -19.36 -54.15
C ASN A 6 -57.95 -19.24 -53.55
N PRO A 7 -57.76 -19.33 -52.22
CA PRO A 7 -56.86 -18.47 -51.44
C PRO A 7 -55.58 -19.16 -50.94
N THR A 8 -54.50 -18.39 -50.73
CA THR A 8 -53.34 -18.85 -49.94
C THR A 8 -53.32 -18.15 -48.58
N HIS A 9 -53.55 -18.95 -47.54
CA HIS A 9 -53.47 -18.57 -46.13
C HIS A 9 -52.11 -17.96 -45.77
N SER A 10 -52.12 -16.73 -45.25
CA SER A 10 -51.04 -16.15 -44.48
C SER A 10 -50.93 -16.86 -43.12
N ARG A 11 -50.00 -17.80 -42.98
CA ARG A 11 -49.60 -18.31 -41.65
C ARG A 11 -48.57 -17.37 -41.03
N SER A 12 -49.04 -16.40 -40.25
CA SER A 12 -48.22 -15.70 -39.25
C SER A 12 -47.69 -16.71 -38.23
N ARG A 13 -46.38 -16.95 -38.21
CA ARG A 13 -45.75 -17.73 -37.15
C ARG A 13 -45.75 -16.89 -35.86
N PRO A 14 -46.19 -17.42 -34.70
CA PRO A 14 -46.09 -16.69 -33.45
C PRO A 14 -44.62 -16.59 -33.02
N PHE A 15 -44.18 -15.38 -32.67
CA PHE A 15 -42.91 -15.13 -31.98
C PHE A 15 -42.93 -15.89 -30.65
N ARG A 16 -42.02 -16.87 -30.48
CA ARG A 16 -41.76 -17.46 -29.16
C ARG A 16 -40.86 -16.49 -28.38
N PRO A 17 -41.21 -16.11 -27.14
CA PRO A 17 -40.32 -15.31 -26.31
C PRO A 17 -39.10 -16.17 -25.92
N PHE A 18 -37.90 -15.59 -26.05
CA PHE A 18 -36.64 -16.19 -25.59
C PHE A 18 -36.69 -16.29 -24.07
N ALA A 19 -36.76 -17.50 -23.52
CA ALA A 19 -36.61 -17.71 -22.09
C ALA A 19 -35.12 -17.51 -21.70
N PRO A 20 -34.79 -16.73 -20.65
CA PRO A 20 -33.43 -16.62 -20.18
C PRO A 20 -32.95 -17.95 -19.58
N PRO A 21 -31.65 -18.29 -19.70
CA PRO A 21 -31.11 -19.54 -19.18
C PRO A 21 -31.25 -19.62 -17.66
N PRO A 22 -31.44 -20.83 -17.10
CA PRO A 22 -31.61 -21.02 -15.67
C PRO A 22 -30.32 -20.64 -14.90
N PRO A 23 -30.46 -20.13 -13.66
CA PRO A 23 -29.30 -19.82 -12.82
C PRO A 23 -28.53 -21.10 -12.46
N PRO A 24 -27.19 -21.02 -12.33
CA PRO A 24 -26.39 -22.17 -11.97
C PRO A 24 -26.73 -22.67 -10.55
N PRO A 25 -26.61 -23.99 -10.29
CA PRO A 25 -26.96 -24.59 -9.01
C PRO A 25 -26.10 -24.04 -7.86
N LEU A 26 -26.73 -23.87 -6.69
CA LEU A 26 -26.17 -23.32 -5.44
C LEU A 26 -24.98 -24.10 -4.86
N THR A 27 -24.57 -25.20 -5.48
CA THR A 27 -23.41 -26.01 -5.08
C THR A 27 -22.07 -25.54 -5.64
N GLN A 28 -22.02 -24.44 -6.42
CA GLN A 28 -20.75 -23.80 -6.82
C GLN A 28 -20.45 -22.45 -6.15
N LEU A 29 -21.18 -22.09 -5.08
CA LEU A 29 -20.94 -20.86 -4.32
C LEU A 29 -19.96 -21.02 -3.13
N LEU A 30 -19.07 -22.02 -3.16
CA LEU A 30 -18.00 -22.18 -2.17
C LEU A 30 -16.59 -22.29 -2.78
N ALA A 31 -16.44 -22.01 -4.07
CA ALA A 31 -15.13 -22.01 -4.75
C ALA A 31 -14.57 -20.59 -5.03
N ARG A 32 -15.06 -19.54 -4.34
CA ARG A 32 -14.62 -18.16 -4.59
C ARG A 32 -14.38 -17.33 -3.33
N ARG A 33 -13.62 -17.88 -2.38
CA ARG A 33 -12.92 -17.02 -1.41
C ARG A 33 -11.66 -17.64 -0.82
N ARG A 34 -10.82 -18.26 -1.66
CA ARG A 34 -9.38 -18.22 -1.36
C ARG A 34 -8.95 -16.77 -1.51
N ARG A 35 -8.99 -16.01 -0.41
CA ARG A 35 -8.14 -14.83 -0.24
C ARG A 35 -6.77 -15.28 -0.73
N ARG A 36 -6.34 -14.79 -1.90
CA ARG A 36 -4.94 -14.83 -2.27
C ARG A 36 -4.25 -14.07 -1.14
N GLN A 37 -3.78 -14.79 -0.14
CA GLN A 37 -2.70 -14.32 0.69
C GLN A 37 -1.56 -14.16 -0.29
N THR A 38 -1.43 -12.96 -0.88
CA THR A 38 -0.20 -12.59 -1.54
C THR A 38 0.86 -12.77 -0.46
N PRO A 39 1.82 -13.71 -0.58
CA PRO A 39 2.87 -13.82 0.39
C PRO A 39 3.56 -12.47 0.37
N VAL A 40 3.45 -11.76 1.50
CA VAL A 40 4.11 -10.48 1.68
C VAL A 40 5.59 -10.82 1.86
N ARG A 41 6.28 -11.06 0.74
CA ARG A 41 7.74 -11.15 0.66
C ARG A 41 8.30 -9.75 0.95
N ARG A 42 8.30 -9.39 2.22
CA ARG A 42 9.05 -8.27 2.78
C ARG A 42 10.35 -8.88 3.27
N HIS A 43 11.47 -8.29 2.87
CA HIS A 43 12.86 -8.76 3.02
C HIS A 43 13.32 -9.74 1.91
N GLY A 44 14.43 -9.40 1.25
CA GLY A 44 15.09 -10.26 0.25
C GLY A 44 14.49 -10.27 -1.16
N ALA A 45 13.72 -9.26 -1.59
CA ALA A 45 13.18 -9.27 -2.97
C ALA A 45 14.28 -9.26 -4.06
N TYR A 46 15.50 -8.82 -3.72
CA TYR A 46 16.63 -8.69 -4.64
C TYR A 46 17.97 -9.16 -4.03
N ALA A 47 17.92 -9.85 -2.89
CA ALA A 47 19.07 -10.44 -2.22
C ALA A 47 18.72 -11.88 -1.81
N GLN A 48 19.72 -12.76 -1.64
CA GLN A 48 19.52 -14.14 -1.21
C GLN A 48 18.67 -14.19 0.08
N PRO A 49 17.42 -14.69 0.05
CA PRO A 49 16.48 -14.54 1.14
C PRO A 49 16.70 -15.64 2.17
N ARG A 50 17.50 -15.38 3.21
CA ARG A 50 17.72 -16.31 4.34
C ARG A 50 17.48 -15.71 5.74
N GLY A 51 17.31 -14.39 5.86
CA GLY A 51 17.07 -13.73 7.14
C GLY A 51 15.62 -13.78 7.60
N ILE A 52 15.37 -14.24 8.82
CA ILE A 52 14.02 -14.33 9.46
C ILE A 52 13.83 -13.33 10.62
N SER A 53 14.81 -12.47 10.88
CA SER A 53 14.77 -11.52 12.00
C SER A 53 13.65 -10.50 11.84
N SER A 54 12.73 -10.47 12.80
CA SER A 54 11.63 -9.50 12.86
C SER A 54 11.16 -9.31 14.31
N SER A 55 10.47 -8.20 14.59
CA SER A 55 9.89 -7.96 15.91
C SER A 55 8.73 -8.93 16.18
N ALA A 56 8.76 -9.65 17.30
CA ALA A 56 7.66 -10.45 17.79
C ALA A 56 6.78 -9.60 18.72
N LEU A 57 5.53 -9.35 18.32
CA LEU A 57 4.58 -8.60 19.15
C LEU A 57 4.08 -9.48 20.30
N PRO A 58 3.90 -8.94 21.52
CA PRO A 58 3.26 -9.66 22.61
C PRO A 58 1.85 -10.13 22.23
N TYR A 59 1.43 -11.27 22.75
CA TYR A 59 0.09 -11.80 22.53
C TYR A 59 -0.99 -10.86 23.11
N LYS A 60 -0.77 -10.41 24.35
CA LYS A 60 -1.65 -9.48 25.06
C LYS A 60 -1.61 -8.11 24.38
N ARG A 61 -2.80 -7.64 23.94
CA ARG A 61 -2.95 -6.36 23.23
C ARG A 61 -3.34 -5.20 24.13
N THR A 62 -3.71 -5.47 25.37
CA THR A 62 -4.01 -4.43 26.36
C THR A 62 -2.71 -3.76 26.82
N PRO A 63 -2.75 -2.46 27.17
CA PRO A 63 -1.58 -1.78 27.67
C PRO A 63 -1.10 -2.43 28.99
N PRO A 64 0.22 -2.50 29.23
CA PRO A 64 0.75 -2.94 30.51
C PRO A 64 0.31 -2.01 31.65
N THR A 65 0.20 -2.54 32.87
CA THR A 65 -0.26 -1.79 34.05
C THR A 65 0.68 -0.66 34.48
N TRP A 66 1.97 -0.74 34.13
CA TRP A 66 2.94 0.32 34.40
C TRP A 66 2.82 1.52 33.45
N VAL A 67 2.10 1.38 32.32
CA VAL A 67 1.85 2.49 31.41
C VAL A 67 0.66 3.28 31.95
N LYS A 68 0.95 4.33 32.72
CA LYS A 68 -0.06 5.23 33.32
C LYS A 68 -0.45 6.40 32.42
N THR A 69 0.22 6.55 31.28
CA THR A 69 0.05 7.65 30.34
C THR A 69 -1.34 7.60 29.69
N ALA A 70 -2.04 8.73 29.68
CA ALA A 70 -3.33 8.84 29.04
C ALA A 70 -3.20 8.86 27.50
N ALA A 71 -4.25 8.45 26.78
CA ALA A 71 -4.23 8.45 25.32
C ALA A 71 -3.98 9.87 24.74
N ALA A 72 -4.55 10.90 25.36
CA ALA A 72 -4.37 12.30 24.95
C ALA A 72 -2.89 12.74 25.04
N GLU A 73 -2.21 12.41 26.14
CA GLU A 73 -0.79 12.72 26.32
C GLU A 73 0.08 12.05 25.25
N VAL A 74 -0.25 10.81 24.87
CA VAL A 74 0.46 10.10 23.79
C VAL A 74 0.28 10.80 22.44
N GLU A 75 -0.92 11.31 22.15
CA GLU A 75 -1.18 12.08 20.93
C GLU A 75 -0.41 13.40 20.91
N GLU A 76 -0.32 14.10 22.05
CA GLU A 76 0.51 15.30 22.20
C GLU A 76 2.00 15.01 21.98
N MET A 77 2.52 13.90 22.54
CA MET A 77 3.90 13.48 22.30
C MET A 77 4.16 13.20 20.81
N ILE A 78 3.23 12.52 20.13
CA ILE A 78 3.32 12.22 18.71
C ILE A 78 3.31 13.50 17.87
N THR A 79 2.40 14.43 18.14
CA THR A 79 2.31 15.70 17.39
C THR A 79 3.53 16.58 17.65
N LYS A 80 4.05 16.63 18.88
CA LYS A 80 5.30 17.33 19.22
C LYS A 80 6.50 16.75 18.48
N ALA A 81 6.61 15.42 18.41
CA ALA A 81 7.67 14.74 17.67
C ALA A 81 7.55 14.97 16.16
N ALA A 82 6.34 14.96 15.61
CA ALA A 82 6.10 15.25 14.20
C ALA A 82 6.42 16.70 13.83
N LYS A 83 6.11 17.68 14.70
CA LYS A 83 6.50 19.09 14.52
C LYS A 83 8.02 19.28 14.50
N LYS A 84 8.79 18.42 15.16
CA LYS A 84 10.26 18.37 15.05
C LYS A 84 10.76 17.75 13.73
N GLY A 85 9.86 17.28 12.86
CA GLY A 85 10.20 16.62 11.61
C GLY A 85 10.57 15.13 11.76
N GLN A 86 10.28 14.50 12.90
CA GLN A 86 10.57 13.07 13.06
C GLN A 86 9.60 12.22 12.23
N MET A 87 10.13 11.17 11.60
CA MET A 87 9.30 10.28 10.79
C MET A 87 8.50 9.30 11.68
N PRO A 88 7.33 8.82 11.22
CA PRO A 88 6.47 7.93 12.01
C PRO A 88 7.18 6.67 12.55
N SER A 89 8.14 6.11 11.82
CA SER A 89 8.95 5.00 12.31
C SER A 89 9.84 5.39 13.51
N GLN A 90 10.48 6.55 13.45
CA GLN A 90 11.33 7.09 14.51
C GLN A 90 10.50 7.48 15.73
N ILE A 91 9.34 8.10 15.53
CA ILE A 91 8.41 8.45 16.62
C ILE A 91 8.06 7.20 17.43
N GLY A 92 7.80 6.07 16.76
CA GLY A 92 7.52 4.80 17.45
C GLY A 92 8.69 4.26 18.27
N VAL A 93 9.94 4.52 17.86
CA VAL A 93 11.14 4.14 18.59
C VAL A 93 11.33 5.05 19.82
N VAL A 94 11.20 6.37 19.63
CA VAL A 94 11.29 7.36 20.72
C VAL A 94 10.26 7.07 21.81
N LEU A 95 9.00 6.78 21.45
CA LEU A 95 7.95 6.44 22.41
C LEU A 95 8.25 5.15 23.18
N ARG A 96 8.94 4.20 22.56
CA ARG A 96 9.32 2.95 23.22
C ARG A 96 10.49 3.16 24.18
N ASP A 97 11.54 3.81 23.71
CA ASP A 97 12.83 3.84 24.38
C ASP A 97 12.89 4.95 25.46
N GLN A 98 12.24 6.08 25.22
CA GLN A 98 12.23 7.21 26.16
C GLN A 98 11.01 7.22 27.08
N HIS A 99 9.83 6.87 26.56
CA HIS A 99 8.57 6.98 27.29
C HIS A 99 8.03 5.62 27.79
N GLY A 100 8.68 4.51 27.44
CA GLY A 100 8.27 3.17 27.89
C GLY A 100 6.95 2.68 27.30
N ILE A 101 6.48 3.26 26.19
CA ILE A 101 5.24 2.87 25.51
C ILE A 101 5.57 1.83 24.42
N PRO A 102 5.29 0.53 24.64
CA PRO A 102 5.73 -0.51 23.71
C PRO A 102 4.97 -0.48 22.38
N LEU A 103 3.66 -0.19 22.43
CA LEU A 103 2.78 -0.17 21.27
C LEU A 103 1.74 0.95 21.39
N VAL A 104 1.87 1.98 20.55
CA VAL A 104 0.94 3.13 20.49
C VAL A 104 -0.52 2.69 20.29
N LYS A 105 -0.73 1.66 19.46
CA LYS A 105 -2.07 1.12 19.16
C LYS A 105 -2.78 0.57 20.40
N SER A 106 -2.03 0.03 21.37
CA SER A 106 -2.62 -0.53 22.59
C SER A 106 -3.16 0.55 23.54
N VAL A 107 -2.56 1.74 23.51
CA VAL A 107 -2.96 2.87 24.37
C VAL A 107 -4.04 3.71 23.70
N THR A 108 -3.80 4.14 22.45
CA THR A 108 -4.66 5.09 21.73
C THR A 108 -5.73 4.43 20.85
N GLY A 109 -5.64 3.10 20.61
CA GLY A 109 -6.50 2.38 19.66
C GLY A 109 -6.17 2.62 18.18
N SER A 110 -5.45 3.70 17.86
CA SER A 110 -5.04 4.10 16.51
C SER A 110 -3.55 3.91 16.25
N LYS A 111 -3.15 3.87 14.97
CA LYS A 111 -1.73 3.85 14.57
C LYS A 111 -1.21 5.28 14.46
N ILE A 112 0.10 5.46 14.64
CA ILE A 112 0.80 6.76 14.51
C ILE A 112 0.40 7.51 13.23
N LEU A 113 0.46 6.86 12.07
CA LEU A 113 0.07 7.48 10.79
C LEU A 113 -1.39 7.94 10.72
N ARG A 114 -2.31 7.31 11.47
CA ARG A 114 -3.72 7.73 11.51
C ARG A 114 -3.89 8.96 12.39
N ILE A 115 -3.20 9.00 13.52
CA ILE A 115 -3.16 10.16 14.43
C ILE A 115 -2.58 11.37 13.68
N LEU A 116 -1.44 11.21 13.00
CA LEU A 116 -0.84 12.30 12.22
C LEU A 116 -1.75 12.83 11.10
N LYS A 117 -2.55 11.96 10.47
CA LYS A 117 -3.54 12.38 9.47
C LYS A 117 -4.69 13.16 10.07
N ALA A 118 -5.16 12.77 11.25
CA ALA A 118 -6.23 13.48 11.96
C ALA A 118 -5.80 14.92 12.30
N HIS A 119 -4.53 15.12 12.66
CA HIS A 119 -3.96 16.44 12.95
C HIS A 119 -3.40 17.18 11.72
N GLY A 120 -3.53 16.64 10.51
CA GLY A 120 -2.98 17.28 9.29
C GLY A 120 -1.45 17.34 9.19
N LEU A 121 -0.72 16.62 10.06
CA LEU A 121 0.75 16.57 10.10
C LEU A 121 1.33 15.34 9.36
N ALA A 122 0.53 14.72 8.50
CA ALA A 122 0.96 13.54 7.77
C ALA A 122 1.88 13.92 6.61
N PRO A 123 2.98 13.18 6.37
CA PRO A 123 3.82 13.42 5.21
C PRO A 123 3.03 13.13 3.93
N GLU A 124 3.18 14.01 2.94
CA GLU A 124 2.54 13.89 1.63
C GLU A 124 3.03 12.63 0.90
N ILE A 125 4.34 12.39 0.95
CA ILE A 125 4.98 11.21 0.40
C ILE A 125 5.11 10.13 1.49
N PRO A 126 4.69 8.88 1.23
CA PRO A 126 4.94 7.76 2.14
C PRO A 126 6.43 7.61 2.47
N GLU A 127 6.73 7.40 3.75
CA GLU A 127 8.08 7.27 4.31
C GLU A 127 8.95 6.22 3.59
N ASP A 128 8.35 5.09 3.23
CA ASP A 128 9.03 4.00 2.52
C ASP A 128 9.46 4.40 1.10
N LEU A 129 8.66 5.21 0.41
CA LEU A 129 8.99 5.77 -0.90
C LEU A 129 10.07 6.84 -0.76
N TYR A 130 9.92 7.75 0.20
CA TYR A 130 10.87 8.83 0.48
C TYR A 130 12.30 8.30 0.70
N PHE A 131 12.48 7.31 1.57
CA PHE A 131 13.81 6.75 1.83
C PHE A 131 14.41 5.95 0.67
N LEU A 132 13.60 5.35 -0.20
CA LEU A 132 14.11 4.72 -1.41
C LEU A 132 14.59 5.76 -2.43
N ILE A 133 13.85 6.86 -2.59
CA ILE A 133 14.26 7.98 -3.44
C ILE A 133 15.55 8.59 -2.88
N LYS A 134 15.63 8.84 -1.57
CA LYS A 134 16.85 9.32 -0.87
C LYS A 134 18.07 8.47 -1.19
N LYS A 135 17.89 7.14 -1.11
CA LYS A 135 18.95 6.18 -1.43
C LYS A 135 19.34 6.22 -2.91
N ALA A 136 18.35 6.31 -3.82
CA ALA A 136 18.61 6.39 -5.25
C ALA A 136 19.39 7.66 -5.62
N VAL A 137 19.03 8.82 -5.05
CA VAL A 137 19.73 10.10 -5.23
C VAL A 137 21.18 10.00 -4.73
N ALA A 138 21.40 9.42 -3.55
CA ALA A 138 22.74 9.21 -3.01
C ALA A 138 23.60 8.31 -3.93
N ILE A 139 23.04 7.21 -4.45
CA ILE A 139 23.75 6.31 -5.37
C ILE A 139 24.05 7.01 -6.70
N ARG A 140 23.13 7.83 -7.22
CA ARG A 140 23.34 8.62 -8.45
C ARG A 140 24.49 9.61 -8.29
N LYS A 141 24.50 10.37 -7.18
CA LYS A 141 25.59 11.30 -6.85
C LYS A 141 26.95 10.59 -6.71
N HIS A 142 26.97 9.36 -6.19
CA HIS A 142 28.18 8.54 -6.15
C HIS A 142 28.64 8.12 -7.56
N LEU A 143 27.71 7.68 -8.42
CA LEU A 143 28.00 7.22 -9.77
C LEU A 143 28.43 8.34 -10.74
N GLU A 144 28.03 9.58 -10.50
CA GLU A 144 28.49 10.75 -11.25
C GLU A 144 30.02 10.89 -11.22
N ARG A 145 30.61 10.64 -10.05
CA ARG A 145 32.07 10.64 -9.82
C ARG A 145 32.69 9.29 -10.20
N ASN A 146 32.01 8.19 -9.87
CA ASN A 146 32.51 6.83 -10.02
C ASN A 146 31.82 6.07 -11.16
N ARG A 147 32.03 6.54 -12.40
CA ARG A 147 31.32 6.00 -13.58
C ARG A 147 31.61 4.52 -13.89
N LYS A 148 32.74 3.99 -13.41
CA LYS A 148 33.16 2.59 -13.64
C LYS A 148 32.59 1.59 -12.63
N ASP A 149 31.94 2.06 -11.56
CA ASP A 149 31.36 1.20 -10.54
C ASP A 149 30.10 0.47 -11.06
N LYS A 150 30.29 -0.80 -11.45
CA LYS A 150 29.23 -1.66 -12.00
C LYS A 150 28.27 -2.16 -10.93
N ASP A 151 28.75 -2.34 -9.70
CA ASP A 151 27.93 -2.85 -8.59
C ASP A 151 26.94 -1.79 -8.11
N SER A 152 27.39 -0.54 -7.96
CA SER A 152 26.48 0.58 -7.64
C SER A 152 25.44 0.82 -8.74
N LYS A 153 25.79 0.64 -10.02
CA LYS A 153 24.81 0.69 -11.14
C LYS A 153 23.76 -0.41 -11.00
N PHE A 154 24.18 -1.63 -10.72
CA PHE A 154 23.26 -2.74 -10.49
C PHE A 154 22.33 -2.45 -9.31
N ARG A 155 22.88 -1.99 -8.17
CA ARG A 155 22.10 -1.62 -6.98
C ARG A 155 21.13 -0.48 -7.24
N LEU A 156 21.50 0.51 -8.05
CA LEU A 156 20.59 1.58 -8.48
C LEU A 156 19.37 1.00 -9.21
N ILE A 157 19.58 0.11 -10.19
CA ILE A 157 18.50 -0.55 -10.94
C ILE A 157 17.52 -1.26 -9.98
N LEU A 158 18.05 -1.95 -8.96
CA LEU A 158 17.21 -2.62 -7.95
C LEU A 158 16.39 -1.63 -7.12
N VAL A 159 16.99 -0.53 -6.69
CA VAL A 159 16.31 0.51 -5.90
C VAL A 159 15.22 1.18 -6.73
N GLU A 160 15.49 1.55 -7.98
CA GLU A 160 14.51 2.18 -8.86
C GLU A 160 13.36 1.24 -9.22
N SER A 161 13.66 -0.04 -9.44
CA SER A 161 12.66 -1.08 -9.59
C SER A 161 11.73 -1.18 -8.38
N ARG A 162 12.24 -0.99 -7.16
CA ARG A 162 11.43 -0.94 -5.93
C ARG A 162 10.55 0.30 -5.87
N ILE A 163 11.09 1.46 -6.22
CA ILE A 163 10.34 2.74 -6.27
C ILE A 163 9.15 2.59 -7.21
N HIS A 164 9.34 2.10 -8.44
CA HIS A 164 8.25 1.89 -9.40
C HIS A 164 7.19 0.90 -8.91
N ARG A 165 7.60 -0.17 -8.20
CA ARG A 165 6.65 -1.13 -7.60
C ARG A 165 5.82 -0.51 -6.48
N LEU A 166 6.44 0.27 -5.58
CA LEU A 166 5.72 0.95 -4.51
C LEU A 166 4.83 2.08 -5.03
N ALA A 167 5.31 2.86 -6.00
CA ALA A 167 4.52 3.90 -6.63
C ALA A 167 3.24 3.34 -7.26
N ARG A 168 3.33 2.20 -7.98
CA ARG A 168 2.13 1.51 -8.49
C ARG A 168 1.15 1.10 -7.39
N TYR A 169 1.66 0.56 -6.29
CA TYR A 169 0.84 0.19 -5.13
C TYR A 169 0.14 1.42 -4.51
N TYR A 170 0.84 2.53 -4.37
CA TYR A 170 0.31 3.75 -3.76
C TYR A 170 -0.67 4.51 -4.66
N LYS A 171 -0.47 4.47 -5.98
CA LYS A 171 -1.46 4.96 -6.95
C LYS A 171 -2.75 4.13 -6.88
N ARG A 172 -2.63 2.79 -6.84
CA ARG A 172 -3.80 1.91 -6.69
C ARG A 172 -4.56 2.13 -5.37
N THR A 173 -3.85 2.43 -4.28
CA THR A 173 -4.45 2.67 -2.96
C THR A 173 -4.85 4.13 -2.74
N LYS A 174 -4.77 4.98 -3.78
CA LYS A 174 -5.14 6.41 -3.76
C LYS A 174 -4.40 7.23 -2.68
N LYS A 175 -3.20 6.79 -2.29
CA LYS A 175 -2.34 7.56 -1.37
C LYS A 175 -1.44 8.55 -2.13
N LEU A 176 -1.23 8.30 -3.42
CA LEU A 176 -0.49 9.17 -4.34
C LEU A 176 -1.43 9.57 -5.49
N PRO A 177 -1.23 10.76 -6.10
CA PRO A 177 -1.98 11.15 -7.27
C PRO A 177 -1.68 10.22 -8.46
N PRO A 178 -2.65 9.95 -9.35
CA PRO A 178 -2.44 9.06 -10.50
C PRO A 178 -1.33 9.52 -11.45
N THR A 179 -1.14 10.83 -11.55
CA THR A 179 -0.12 11.52 -12.35
C THR A 179 1.27 11.42 -11.76
N TRP A 180 1.42 10.93 -10.52
CA TRP A 180 2.71 10.83 -9.86
C TRP A 180 3.65 9.89 -10.62
N LYS A 181 4.84 10.40 -10.93
CA LYS A 181 5.91 9.71 -11.62
C LYS A 181 7.24 9.98 -10.94
N TYR A 182 8.06 8.94 -10.82
CA TYR A 182 9.44 9.08 -10.36
C TYR A 182 10.29 9.50 -11.55
N GLU A 183 10.89 10.68 -11.46
CA GLU A 183 11.88 11.18 -12.41
C GLU A 183 13.19 11.42 -11.67
N SER A 184 14.29 10.93 -12.23
CA SER A 184 15.59 10.98 -11.56
C SER A 184 16.17 12.38 -11.44
N THR A 185 15.80 13.29 -12.33
CA THR A 185 16.23 14.70 -12.34
C THR A 185 15.54 15.51 -11.24
N THR A 186 14.26 15.27 -11.00
CA THR A 186 13.47 15.98 -9.98
C THR A 186 13.56 15.33 -8.60
N ALA A 187 14.01 14.07 -8.52
CA ALA A 187 14.11 13.30 -7.29
C ALA A 187 14.90 14.01 -6.17
N SER A 188 15.92 14.80 -6.50
CA SER A 188 16.71 15.56 -5.52
C SER A 188 15.89 16.63 -4.79
N THR A 189 14.93 17.26 -5.47
CA THR A 189 14.07 18.31 -4.87
C THR A 189 13.01 17.73 -3.93
N LEU A 190 12.63 16.47 -4.13
CA LEU A 190 11.64 15.77 -3.31
C LEU A 190 12.21 15.27 -1.97
N VAL A 191 13.54 15.32 -1.82
CA VAL A 191 14.27 14.68 -0.72
C VAL A 191 15.29 15.62 -0.05
N ALA A 192 15.29 16.88 -0.45
CA ALA A 192 16.10 17.93 0.16
C ALA A 192 15.58 18.31 1.56
#